data_AF-A0AA90ZSM9-F1
#
_entry.id   AF-A0AA90ZSM9-F1
#
_cell.length_a   1.000
_cell.length_b   1.000
_cell.length_c   1.000
_cell.angle_alpha   90.00
_cell.angle_beta   90.00
_cell.angle_gamma   90.00
#
_symmetry.space_group_name_H-M   'P 1'
#
loop_
_entity.id
_entity.type
_entity.pdbx_description
1 polymer ?
#
loop_
_entity_poly.entity_id
_entity_poly.type
_entity_poly.pdbx_seq_one_letter_code
_entity_poly.pdbx_strand_id
1 'polypeptide(L)'
;KEEEEKPPIDPMALVGKSLFKVSQLRRKEETEQKQTESMSVSDNDVTFDDSPKSTARISDEQLDDVFTNVRIEDIGVKYSDNKKDADVPQAKGSSFEDIDAAVNTVKAPKATDKEKRHAGKVFHEMDGNQFYEKFMENSEECKKNIHDYVTFYLQTHKIVEISKPKKEFKVSDSIEDFNILDFV
;
A
#
# COMPACT_ATOMS: atom_id res chain seq x y z
N LYS A 1 4.33 26.37 53.31
CA LYS A 1 4.14 26.53 51.85
C LYS A 1 5.37 27.26 51.35
N GLU A 2 6.33 26.51 50.84
CA GLU A 2 7.50 27.06 50.15
C GLU A 2 7.40 26.50 48.74
N GLU A 3 7.20 27.40 47.79
CA GLU A 3 7.02 27.10 46.38
C GLU A 3 8.39 27.32 45.73
N GLU A 4 8.99 26.23 45.26
CA GLU A 4 10.32 26.18 44.68
C GLU A 4 10.27 26.73 43.24
N GLU A 5 10.64 28.00 43.07
CA GLU A 5 10.70 28.68 41.77
C GLU A 5 11.92 28.18 40.98
N LYS A 6 11.70 27.46 39.87
CA LYS A 6 12.76 26.98 38.97
C LYS A 6 13.37 28.15 38.18
N PRO A 7 14.70 28.18 37.96
CA PRO A 7 15.34 29.25 37.21
C PRO A 7 14.93 29.22 35.73
N PRO A 8 14.89 30.40 35.05
CA PRO A 8 14.52 30.51 33.66
C PRO A 8 15.58 29.83 32.76
N ILE A 9 15.13 28.97 31.86
CA ILE A 9 15.98 28.24 30.91
C ILE A 9 16.38 29.19 29.78
N ASP A 10 17.68 29.32 29.55
CA ASP A 10 18.25 30.11 28.45
C ASP A 10 17.79 29.56 27.09
N PRO A 11 17.17 30.38 26.20
CA PRO A 11 16.73 29.94 24.88
C PRO A 11 17.86 29.41 23.98
N MET A 12 19.14 29.72 24.28
CA MET A 12 20.28 29.13 23.56
C MET A 12 20.66 27.71 24.02
N ALA A 13 20.10 27.22 25.14
CA ALA A 13 20.37 25.88 25.66
C ALA A 13 19.68 24.77 24.83
N LEU A 14 18.69 25.11 23.99
CA LEU A 14 17.97 24.18 23.11
C LEU A 14 18.62 24.04 21.72
N VAL A 15 19.87 24.48 21.54
CA VAL A 15 20.59 24.26 20.29
C VAL A 15 21.36 22.94 20.39
N GLY A 16 20.83 21.90 19.77
CA GLY A 16 21.49 20.60 19.66
C GLY A 16 22.80 20.71 18.88
N LYS A 17 23.94 20.56 19.55
CA LYS A 17 25.26 20.46 18.90
C LYS A 17 25.37 19.11 18.18
N SER A 18 25.05 19.09 16.88
CA SER A 18 25.23 17.89 16.05
C SER A 18 26.70 17.47 15.99
N LEU A 19 26.98 16.21 16.32
CA LEU A 19 28.29 15.56 16.21
C LEU A 19 28.44 14.76 14.91
N PHE A 20 27.50 14.92 13.97
CA PHE A 20 27.44 14.12 12.76
C PHE A 20 28.60 14.46 11.82
N LYS A 21 29.53 13.51 11.63
CA LYS A 21 30.59 13.61 10.62
C LYS A 21 30.14 12.87 9.36
N VAL A 22 29.87 13.60 8.29
CA VAL A 22 29.67 13.02 6.95
C VAL A 22 31.04 12.60 6.41
N SER A 23 31.31 11.30 6.35
CA SER A 23 32.46 10.81 5.58
C SER A 23 32.18 11.04 4.10
N GLN A 24 32.99 11.86 3.44
CA GLN A 24 32.92 12.04 1.99
C GLN A 24 33.03 10.66 1.32
N LEU A 25 32.02 10.30 0.54
CA LEU A 25 32.00 9.08 -0.25
C LEU A 25 33.25 9.09 -1.14
N ARG A 26 34.13 8.10 -0.98
CA ARG A 26 35.18 7.85 -1.98
C ARG A 26 34.48 7.70 -3.33
N ARG A 27 34.83 8.57 -4.28
CA ARG A 27 34.56 8.41 -5.69
C ARG A 27 35.04 7.00 -6.06
N LYS A 28 34.12 6.08 -6.36
CA LYS A 28 34.48 4.83 -7.02
C LYS A 28 35.06 5.24 -8.37
N GLU A 29 36.27 4.79 -8.64
CA GLU A 29 36.89 4.89 -9.95
C GLU A 29 35.92 4.34 -11.00
N GLU A 30 35.81 5.07 -12.11
CA GLU A 30 35.07 4.65 -13.30
C GLU A 30 35.52 3.25 -13.68
N THR A 31 34.64 2.27 -13.51
CA THR A 31 34.72 1.05 -14.30
C THR A 31 34.61 1.46 -15.76
N GLU A 32 35.71 1.30 -16.51
CA GLU A 32 35.75 1.40 -17.97
C GLU A 32 34.57 0.61 -18.54
N GLN A 33 33.55 1.33 -19.00
CA GLN A 33 32.55 0.74 -19.86
C GLN A 33 33.25 0.38 -21.15
N LYS A 34 33.31 -0.92 -21.45
CA LYS A 34 33.64 -1.42 -22.79
C LYS A 34 32.83 -0.61 -23.80
N GLN A 35 33.57 0.20 -24.57
CA GLN A 35 33.09 0.98 -25.68
C GLN A 35 32.41 0.02 -26.66
N THR A 36 31.08 -0.02 -26.62
CA THR A 36 30.31 -0.62 -27.70
C THR A 36 30.36 0.42 -28.81
N GLU A 37 31.04 0.06 -29.88
CA GLU A 37 31.18 0.78 -31.16
C GLU A 37 30.24 1.98 -31.29
N SER A 38 30.75 3.17 -30.98
CA SER A 38 30.02 4.43 -31.13
C SER A 38 29.87 4.72 -32.62
N MET A 39 28.65 4.59 -33.15
CA MET A 39 28.30 5.17 -34.44
C MET A 39 28.67 6.66 -34.42
N SER A 40 29.47 7.11 -35.40
CA SER A 40 29.87 8.51 -35.52
C SER A 40 28.65 9.35 -35.89
N VAL A 41 28.09 10.04 -34.89
CA VAL A 41 27.01 11.01 -35.09
C VAL A 41 27.65 12.28 -35.65
N SER A 42 27.23 12.71 -36.84
CA SER A 42 27.75 13.93 -37.47
C SER A 42 27.11 15.19 -36.86
N ASP A 43 27.81 16.33 -36.83
CA ASP A 43 27.29 17.58 -36.26
C ASP A 43 25.99 18.10 -36.93
N ASN A 44 25.65 17.58 -38.11
CA ASN A 44 24.40 17.88 -38.82
C ASN A 44 23.21 16.99 -38.40
N ASP A 45 23.43 15.98 -37.55
CA ASP A 45 22.38 15.05 -37.08
C ASP A 45 21.62 15.61 -35.86
N VAL A 46 22.07 16.75 -35.32
CA VAL A 46 21.40 17.48 -34.23
C VAL A 46 20.58 18.62 -34.82
N THR A 47 19.52 18.27 -35.53
CA THR A 47 18.49 19.25 -35.92
C THR A 47 17.50 19.41 -34.77
N PHE A 48 17.82 20.26 -33.79
CA PHE A 48 16.79 20.77 -32.90
C PHE A 48 15.89 21.68 -33.74
N ASP A 49 14.74 21.15 -34.13
CA ASP A 49 13.63 21.89 -34.71
C ASP A 49 13.14 22.93 -33.67
N ASP A 50 13.81 24.08 -33.61
CA ASP A 50 13.42 25.27 -32.84
C ASP A 50 12.30 26.04 -33.54
N SER A 51 11.38 25.30 -34.17
CA SER A 51 10.07 25.87 -34.48
C SER A 51 9.37 26.16 -33.15
N PRO A 52 8.69 27.31 -32.99
CA PRO A 52 8.03 27.68 -31.75
C PRO A 52 6.76 26.82 -31.58
N LYS A 53 6.94 25.52 -31.34
CA LYS A 53 5.90 24.60 -30.92
C LYS A 53 5.63 24.90 -29.46
N SER A 54 4.72 25.84 -29.21
CA SER A 54 4.06 26.10 -27.91
C SER A 54 4.91 25.64 -26.73
N THR A 55 6.08 26.26 -26.56
CA THR A 55 6.93 25.96 -25.42
C THR A 55 6.10 26.28 -24.18
N ALA A 56 6.13 25.46 -23.13
CA ALA A 56 5.47 25.74 -21.85
C ALA A 56 6.03 26.99 -21.13
N ARG A 57 6.72 27.88 -21.87
CA ARG A 57 7.13 29.21 -21.47
C ARG A 57 5.87 30.03 -21.26
N ILE A 58 5.74 30.51 -20.04
CA ILE A 58 4.75 31.53 -19.68
C ILE A 58 5.02 32.74 -20.58
N SER A 59 3.99 33.26 -21.24
CA SER A 59 4.16 34.45 -22.08
C SER A 59 4.47 35.66 -21.20
N ASP A 60 5.16 36.66 -21.76
CA ASP A 60 5.59 37.83 -20.99
C ASP A 60 4.39 38.55 -20.34
N GLU A 61 3.20 38.48 -20.93
CA GLU A 61 1.97 39.06 -20.38
C GLU A 61 1.38 38.25 -19.21
N GLN A 62 1.82 37.01 -19.01
CA GLN A 62 1.37 36.10 -17.94
C GLN A 62 2.40 35.97 -16.82
N LEU A 63 3.59 36.58 -16.95
CA LEU A 63 4.61 36.56 -15.92
C LEU A 63 4.13 37.26 -14.64
N ASP A 64 3.50 38.42 -14.78
CA ASP A 64 3.03 39.20 -13.64
C ASP A 64 2.00 38.43 -12.79
N ASP A 65 1.11 37.67 -13.45
CA ASP A 65 0.11 36.85 -12.78
C ASP A 65 0.74 35.66 -12.01
N VAL A 66 1.75 35.00 -12.59
CA VAL A 66 2.41 33.85 -11.94
C VAL A 66 3.28 34.27 -10.76
N PHE A 67 3.87 35.46 -10.81
CA PHE A 67 4.67 36.00 -9.70
C PHE A 67 3.84 36.78 -8.68
N THR A 68 2.50 36.77 -8.78
CA THR A 68 1.67 37.28 -7.70
C THR A 68 1.85 36.43 -6.44
N ASN A 69 2.04 37.09 -5.31
CA ASN A 69 2.23 36.43 -4.02
C ASN A 69 0.89 35.91 -3.48
N VAL A 70 0.44 34.77 -4.00
CA VAL A 70 -0.77 34.08 -3.55
C VAL A 70 -0.43 33.25 -2.31
N ARG A 71 -0.97 33.64 -1.15
CA ARG A 71 -0.83 32.85 0.08
C ARG A 71 -1.89 31.76 0.13
N ILE A 72 -1.65 30.75 0.97
CA ILE A 72 -2.62 29.65 1.16
C ILE A 72 -3.97 30.20 1.64
N GLU A 73 -3.98 31.31 2.39
CA GLU A 73 -5.22 31.96 2.85
C GLU A 73 -6.02 32.64 1.72
N ASP A 74 -5.37 33.04 0.63
CA ASP A 74 -6.00 33.72 -0.52
C ASP A 74 -6.75 32.73 -1.42
N ILE A 75 -6.43 31.44 -1.30
CA ILE A 75 -7.10 30.35 -2.00
C ILE A 75 -8.25 29.88 -1.10
N GLY A 76 -9.49 30.15 -1.50
CA GLY A 76 -10.71 29.81 -0.75
C GLY A 76 -10.99 28.31 -0.54
N VAL A 77 -9.99 27.45 -0.76
CA VAL A 77 -10.06 26.01 -0.50
C VAL A 77 -10.00 25.78 1.01
N LYS A 78 -11.18 25.69 1.61
CA LYS A 78 -11.34 25.19 2.97
C LYS A 78 -10.94 23.72 2.97
N TYR A 79 -9.76 23.39 3.51
CA TYR A 79 -9.48 22.01 3.90
C TYR A 79 -10.51 21.62 4.94
N SER A 80 -11.44 20.74 4.58
CA SER A 80 -12.33 20.16 5.57
C SER A 80 -11.49 19.32 6.52
N ASP A 81 -11.30 19.80 7.76
CA ASP A 81 -10.83 18.99 8.90
C ASP A 81 -11.93 17.99 9.29
N ASN A 82 -12.44 17.25 8.31
CA ASN A 82 -13.28 16.10 8.56
C ASN A 82 -12.33 14.99 9.01
N LYS A 83 -12.04 14.96 10.32
CA LYS A 83 -11.58 13.77 11.05
C LYS A 83 -12.69 12.71 11.10
N LYS A 84 -13.14 12.31 9.92
CA LYS A 84 -13.67 10.98 9.73
C LYS A 84 -12.77 10.47 8.65
N ASP A 85 -11.85 9.58 9.04
CA ASP A 85 -11.25 8.64 8.12
C ASP A 85 -12.39 8.16 7.23
N ALA A 86 -12.48 8.76 6.04
CA ALA A 86 -13.33 8.21 5.02
C ALA A 86 -12.90 6.76 4.93
N ASP A 87 -13.85 5.84 4.83
CA ASP A 87 -13.59 4.43 4.61
C ASP A 87 -12.95 4.33 3.21
N VAL A 88 -11.68 4.75 3.13
CA VAL A 88 -10.83 4.67 1.95
C VAL A 88 -10.84 3.19 1.65
N PRO A 89 -11.12 2.78 0.40
CA PRO A 89 -11.20 1.37 0.06
C PRO A 89 -9.90 0.67 0.48
N GLN A 90 -9.93 0.05 1.65
CA GLN A 90 -8.79 -0.65 2.21
C GLN A 90 -8.57 -1.88 1.36
N ALA A 91 -7.31 -2.16 1.04
CA ALA A 91 -6.97 -3.37 0.31
C ALA A 91 -7.56 -4.57 1.05
N LYS A 92 -8.41 -5.34 0.35
CA LYS A 92 -9.00 -6.57 0.86
C LYS A 92 -7.93 -7.66 0.81
N GLY A 93 -7.19 -7.82 1.90
CA GLY A 93 -6.17 -8.85 2.05
C GLY A 93 -5.91 -9.14 3.53
N SER A 94 -5.15 -10.19 3.79
CA SER A 94 -4.67 -10.52 5.14
C SER A 94 -3.60 -9.53 5.59
N SER A 95 -3.66 -9.09 6.86
CA SER A 95 -2.65 -8.18 7.42
C SER A 95 -1.31 -8.89 7.68
N PHE A 96 -0.22 -8.14 7.89
CA PHE A 96 1.08 -8.75 8.20
C PHE A 96 1.05 -9.52 9.54
N GLU A 97 0.29 -9.02 10.50
CA GLU A 97 0.06 -9.68 11.78
C GLU A 97 -0.68 -11.01 11.61
N ASP A 98 -1.71 -11.04 10.75
CA ASP A 98 -2.44 -12.28 10.42
C ASP A 98 -1.52 -13.30 9.73
N ILE A 99 -0.65 -12.84 8.84
CA ILE A 99 0.31 -13.68 8.13
C ILE A 99 1.34 -14.26 9.12
N ASP A 100 1.88 -13.44 10.02
CA ASP A 100 2.84 -13.92 11.03
C ASP A 100 2.18 -14.93 11.99
N ALA A 101 0.96 -14.63 12.45
CA ALA A 101 0.19 -15.56 13.27
C ALA A 101 -0.05 -16.89 12.53
N ALA A 102 -0.46 -16.85 11.27
CA ALA A 102 -0.67 -18.04 10.45
C ALA A 102 0.63 -18.87 10.30
N VAL A 103 1.75 -18.23 10.01
CA VAL A 103 3.05 -18.91 9.90
C VAL A 103 3.48 -19.55 11.23
N ASN A 104 3.29 -18.84 12.34
CA ASN A 104 3.62 -19.36 13.67
C ASN A 104 2.74 -20.55 14.05
N THR A 105 1.45 -20.53 13.70
CA THR A 105 0.52 -21.65 13.97
C THR A 105 0.82 -22.89 13.13
N VAL A 106 1.34 -22.74 11.92
CA VAL A 106 1.78 -23.88 11.07
C VAL A 106 3.05 -24.52 11.60
N LYS A 107 3.96 -23.72 12.15
CA LYS A 107 5.17 -24.21 12.81
C LYS A 107 4.90 -24.82 14.18
N ALA A 108 3.79 -24.46 14.83
CA ALA A 108 3.43 -24.99 16.13
C ALA A 108 2.96 -26.46 16.02
N PRO A 109 3.46 -27.37 16.87
CA PRO A 109 3.10 -28.80 16.80
C PRO A 109 1.65 -29.09 17.19
N LYS A 110 0.99 -28.16 17.90
CA LYS A 110 -0.42 -28.26 18.31
C LYS A 110 -1.09 -26.89 18.21
N ALA A 111 -1.76 -26.66 17.09
CA ALA A 111 -2.61 -25.48 16.91
C ALA A 111 -4.05 -25.76 17.40
N THR A 112 -4.68 -24.74 17.97
CA THR A 112 -6.09 -24.72 18.38
C THR A 112 -6.99 -24.67 17.14
N ASP A 113 -8.22 -25.18 17.24
CA ASP A 113 -9.18 -25.17 16.12
C ASP A 113 -9.39 -23.76 15.51
N LYS A 114 -9.48 -22.73 16.36
CA LYS A 114 -9.61 -21.33 15.93
C LYS A 114 -8.40 -20.85 15.12
N GLU A 115 -7.20 -21.22 15.56
CA GLU A 115 -5.94 -20.87 14.91
C GLU A 115 -5.82 -21.58 13.57
N LYS A 116 -6.21 -22.86 13.50
CA LYS A 116 -6.26 -23.63 12.24
C LYS A 116 -7.20 -22.99 11.21
N ARG A 117 -8.38 -22.52 11.63
CA ARG A 117 -9.30 -21.81 10.72
C ARG A 117 -8.72 -20.49 10.24
N HIS A 118 -8.12 -19.72 11.15
CA HIS A 118 -7.51 -18.45 10.81
C HIS A 118 -6.34 -18.64 9.82
N ALA A 119 -5.42 -19.56 10.13
CA ALA A 119 -4.32 -19.91 9.24
C ALA A 119 -4.82 -20.42 7.88
N GLY A 120 -5.80 -21.33 7.89
CA GLY A 120 -6.42 -21.82 6.66
C GLY A 120 -7.03 -20.73 5.79
N LYS A 121 -7.68 -19.72 6.41
CA LYS A 121 -8.18 -18.53 5.71
C LYS A 121 -7.05 -17.73 5.07
N VAL A 122 -6.03 -17.40 5.86
CA VAL A 122 -4.89 -16.57 5.42
C VAL A 122 -4.14 -17.26 4.28
N PHE A 123 -3.81 -18.54 4.43
CA PHE A 123 -3.11 -19.30 3.37
C PHE A 123 -3.96 -19.50 2.12
N HIS A 124 -5.28 -19.63 2.24
CA HIS A 124 -6.16 -19.67 1.09
C HIS A 124 -6.19 -18.33 0.33
N GLU A 125 -6.23 -17.20 1.04
CA GLU A 125 -6.18 -15.86 0.44
C GLU A 125 -4.82 -15.54 -0.19
N MET A 126 -3.74 -16.14 0.35
CA MET A 126 -2.38 -15.96 -0.14
C MET A 126 -2.01 -16.90 -1.30
N ASP A 127 -2.88 -17.82 -1.68
CA ASP A 127 -2.63 -18.76 -2.76
C ASP A 127 -2.31 -18.02 -4.07
N GLY A 128 -1.26 -18.45 -4.75
CA GLY A 128 -0.75 -17.80 -5.97
C GLY A 128 0.12 -16.56 -5.76
N ASN A 129 0.50 -16.20 -4.52
CA ASN A 129 1.54 -15.19 -4.29
C ASN A 129 2.95 -15.82 -4.13
N GLN A 130 3.99 -15.04 -4.43
CA GLN A 130 5.38 -15.52 -4.39
C GLN A 130 5.86 -15.95 -3.00
N PHE A 131 5.30 -15.33 -1.95
CA PHE A 131 5.64 -15.73 -0.58
C PHE A 131 5.13 -17.15 -0.30
N TYR A 132 3.90 -17.45 -0.69
CA TYR A 132 3.25 -18.73 -0.48
C TYR A 132 4.00 -19.85 -1.19
N GLU A 133 4.34 -19.66 -2.47
CA GLU A 133 5.13 -20.62 -3.25
C GLU A 133 6.46 -20.94 -2.55
N LYS A 134 7.25 -19.91 -2.20
CA LYS A 134 8.52 -20.09 -1.50
C LYS A 134 8.37 -20.71 -0.12
N PHE A 135 7.30 -20.36 0.61
CA PHE A 135 7.03 -20.92 1.93
C PHE A 135 6.75 -22.43 1.85
N MET A 136 6.00 -22.85 0.82
CA MET A 136 5.64 -24.25 0.58
C MET A 136 6.84 -25.09 0.11
N GLU A 137 7.80 -24.49 -0.60
CA GLU A 137 9.04 -25.15 -1.02
C GLU A 137 10.03 -25.38 0.14
N ASN A 138 10.08 -24.45 1.09
CA ASN A 138 11.08 -24.47 2.17
C ASN A 138 10.83 -25.54 3.24
N SER A 139 9.60 -26.05 3.39
CA SER A 139 9.28 -27.04 4.42
C SER A 139 8.10 -27.94 4.04
N GLU A 140 8.39 -29.22 3.80
CA GLU A 140 7.38 -30.25 3.50
C GLU A 140 6.44 -30.54 4.66
N GLU A 141 6.88 -30.34 5.91
CA GLU A 141 6.02 -30.52 7.09
C GLU A 141 5.03 -29.36 7.23
N CYS A 142 5.49 -28.13 7.05
CA CYS A 142 4.62 -26.95 7.02
C CYS A 142 3.61 -27.04 5.87
N LYS A 143 4.02 -27.54 4.71
CA LYS A 143 3.16 -27.75 3.54
C LYS A 143 1.97 -28.68 3.83
N LYS A 144 2.21 -29.79 4.53
CA LYS A 144 1.11 -30.70 4.94
C LYS A 144 0.16 -30.01 5.91
N ASN A 145 0.70 -29.32 6.92
CA ASN A 145 -0.11 -28.58 7.89
C ASN A 145 -0.96 -27.49 7.22
N ILE A 146 -0.38 -26.73 6.27
CA ILE A 146 -1.10 -25.72 5.49
C ILE A 146 -2.23 -26.36 4.70
N HIS A 147 -1.95 -27.44 3.98
CA HIS A 147 -2.96 -28.15 3.20
C HIS A 147 -4.13 -28.61 4.08
N ASP A 148 -3.84 -29.16 5.26
CA ASP A 148 -4.85 -29.59 6.22
C ASP A 148 -5.67 -28.41 6.75
N TYR A 149 -5.03 -27.28 7.06
CA TYR A 149 -5.69 -26.08 7.58
C TYR A 149 -6.55 -25.39 6.53
N VAL A 150 -6.09 -25.30 5.29
CA VAL A 150 -6.86 -24.77 4.15
C VAL A 150 -8.06 -25.68 3.85
N THR A 151 -7.87 -27.00 3.86
CA THR A 151 -8.96 -27.96 3.68
C THR A 151 -10.00 -27.82 4.78
N PHE A 152 -9.55 -27.69 6.04
CA PHE A 152 -10.42 -27.47 7.18
C PHE A 152 -11.22 -26.17 7.06
N TYR A 153 -10.57 -25.08 6.67
CA TYR A 153 -11.22 -23.80 6.38
C TYR A 153 -12.30 -23.96 5.29
N LEU A 154 -11.98 -24.56 4.15
CA LEU A 154 -12.94 -24.75 3.04
C LEU A 154 -14.12 -25.65 3.43
N GLN A 155 -13.91 -26.67 4.26
CA GLN A 155 -15.00 -27.49 4.80
C GLN A 155 -15.94 -26.68 5.68
N THR A 156 -15.39 -25.89 6.61
CA THR A 156 -16.20 -25.03 7.49
C THR A 156 -16.95 -23.96 6.69
N HIS A 157 -16.34 -23.39 5.66
CA HIS A 157 -16.96 -22.37 4.81
C HIS A 157 -18.04 -22.93 3.88
N LYS A 158 -17.85 -24.13 3.31
CA LYS A 158 -18.92 -24.83 2.59
C LYS A 158 -20.13 -25.06 3.48
N ILE A 159 -19.93 -25.48 4.73
CA ILE A 159 -21.03 -25.66 5.69
C ILE A 159 -21.72 -24.32 5.98
N VAL A 160 -20.96 -23.23 6.17
CA VAL A 160 -21.52 -21.89 6.43
C VAL A 160 -22.29 -21.36 5.21
N GLU A 161 -21.79 -21.57 4.00
CA GLU A 161 -22.43 -21.14 2.75
C GLU A 161 -23.70 -21.93 2.42
N ILE A 162 -23.75 -23.21 2.78
CA ILE A 162 -24.96 -24.06 2.69
C ILE A 162 -25.97 -23.71 3.79
N SER A 163 -25.51 -23.29 4.98
CA SER A 163 -26.39 -22.95 6.12
C SER A 163 -27.05 -21.59 6.03
N LYS A 164 -26.52 -20.67 5.21
CA LYS A 164 -27.28 -19.49 4.80
C LYS A 164 -28.37 -20.00 3.86
N PRO A 165 -29.67 -19.88 4.22
CA PRO A 165 -30.70 -20.23 3.27
C PRO A 165 -30.47 -19.36 2.03
N LYS A 166 -30.12 -19.97 0.90
CA LYS A 166 -30.16 -19.29 -0.39
C LYS A 166 -31.60 -18.81 -0.51
N LYS A 167 -31.82 -17.50 -0.36
CA LYS A 167 -33.11 -16.90 -0.69
C LYS A 167 -33.25 -17.12 -2.19
N GLU A 168 -33.92 -18.20 -2.56
CA GLU A 168 -34.15 -18.57 -3.95
C GLU A 168 -34.87 -17.38 -4.58
N PHE A 169 -34.19 -16.67 -5.47
CA PHE A 169 -34.75 -15.57 -6.23
C PHE A 169 -35.75 -16.18 -7.23
N LYS A 170 -36.97 -16.39 -6.77
CA LYS A 170 -38.08 -16.89 -7.58
C LYS A 170 -38.80 -15.68 -8.15
N VAL A 171 -38.60 -15.44 -9.43
CA VAL A 171 -39.43 -14.54 -10.22
C VAL A 171 -40.51 -15.41 -10.84
N SER A 172 -41.78 -15.08 -10.61
CA SER A 172 -42.91 -15.73 -11.26
C SER A 172 -42.83 -15.53 -12.77
N ASP A 173 -43.10 -16.56 -13.57
CA ASP A 173 -43.14 -16.46 -15.04
C ASP A 173 -44.33 -15.62 -15.56
N SER A 174 -45.32 -15.40 -14.70
CA SER A 174 -46.52 -14.59 -14.95
C SER A 174 -46.34 -13.18 -14.40
N ILE A 175 -46.62 -12.16 -15.23
CA ILE A 175 -46.51 -10.75 -14.84
C ILE A 175 -47.56 -10.34 -13.81
N GLU A 176 -48.75 -10.97 -13.83
CA GLU A 176 -49.80 -10.75 -12.84
C GLU A 176 -49.38 -11.15 -11.41
N ASP A 177 -48.43 -12.08 -11.29
CA ASP A 177 -47.93 -12.59 -10.00
C ASP A 177 -46.59 -11.96 -9.59
N PHE A 178 -46.13 -10.93 -10.32
CA PHE A 178 -44.88 -10.23 -10.03
C PHE A 178 -45.10 -9.10 -9.01
N ASN A 179 -44.43 -9.17 -7.86
CA ASN A 179 -44.43 -8.12 -6.84
C ASN A 179 -43.01 -7.65 -6.53
N ILE A 180 -42.71 -6.38 -6.82
CA ILE A 180 -41.38 -5.78 -6.59
C ILE A 180 -41.03 -5.68 -5.10
N LEU A 181 -42.04 -5.62 -4.22
CA LEU A 181 -41.83 -5.52 -2.77
C LEU A 181 -41.23 -6.80 -2.19
N ASP A 182 -41.27 -7.93 -2.92
CA ASP A 182 -40.68 -9.19 -2.48
C ASP A 182 -39.14 -9.21 -2.65
N PHE A 183 -38.60 -8.21 -3.37
CA PHE A 183 -37.18 -8.08 -3.75
C PHE A 183 -36.45 -6.89 -3.10
N VAL A 184 -37.10 -6.17 -2.18
CA VAL A 184 -36.50 -5.12 -1.33
C VAL A 184 -36.24 -5.69 0.07
#